data_AF-F1LHY6-F1
#
_entry.id   AF-F1LHY6-F1
#
_cell.length_a   1.000
_cell.length_b   1.000
_cell.length_c   1.000
_cell.angle_alpha   90.00
_cell.angle_beta   90.00
_cell.angle_gamma   90.00
#
_symmetry.space_group_name_H-M   'P 1'
#
loop_
_entity.id
_entity.type
_entity.pdbx_description
1 polymer ?
#
loop_
_entity_poly.entity_id
_entity_poly.type
_entity_poly.pdbx_seq_one_letter_code
_entity_poly.pdbx_strand_id
1 'polypeptide(L)'
;MYELHKKVSPNELILGWYATGHDITEHSVLIHEYYSREAPNPIHLTVDPSLQNGRMSIKAYVSTSMGVPGRTMGVMFTPLTVKYAYYDTERIGVDLIMKTCLSPNRVIG
;
A
#
# COMPACT_ATOMS: atom_id res chain seq x y z
N MET A 1 14.02 -11.06 6.02
CA MET A 1 13.36 -9.78 6.36
C MET A 1 12.22 -9.97 7.35
N TYR A 2 11.15 -10.71 7.00
CA TYR A 2 10.00 -10.89 7.89
C TYR A 2 10.35 -11.45 9.29
N GLU A 3 11.23 -12.44 9.38
CA GLU A 3 11.65 -13.00 10.68
C GLU A 3 12.28 -11.97 11.63
N LEU A 4 13.02 -11.00 11.09
CA LEU A 4 13.61 -9.92 11.89
C LEU A 4 12.53 -8.92 12.31
N HIS A 5 11.61 -8.59 11.41
CA HIS A 5 10.47 -7.72 11.72
C HIS A 5 9.61 -8.28 12.85
N LYS A 6 9.30 -9.58 12.78
CA LYS A 6 8.52 -10.30 13.78
C LYS A 6 9.18 -10.32 15.17
N LYS A 7 10.51 -10.23 15.24
CA LYS A 7 11.24 -10.09 16.51
C LYS A 7 11.08 -8.70 17.14
N VAL A 8 10.93 -7.66 16.31
CA VAL A 8 10.74 -6.28 16.78
C VAL A 8 9.29 -6.04 17.18
N SER A 9 8.36 -6.45 16.31
CA SER A 9 6.92 -6.29 16.52
C SER A 9 6.18 -7.53 16.04
N PRO A 10 5.77 -8.43 16.96
CA PRO A 10 5.07 -9.66 16.58
C PRO A 10 3.62 -9.42 16.15
N ASN A 11 3.06 -8.24 16.45
CA ASN A 11 1.69 -7.86 16.08
C ASN A 11 1.56 -7.44 14.61
N GLU A 12 2.68 -7.12 13.95
CA GLU A 12 2.69 -6.71 12.55
C GLU A 12 2.87 -7.93 11.65
N LEU A 13 1.85 -8.19 10.83
CA LEU A 13 1.76 -9.35 9.95
C LEU A 13 1.95 -8.94 8.48
N ILE A 14 2.33 -9.90 7.65
CA ILE A 14 2.29 -9.72 6.20
C ILE A 14 0.82 -9.68 5.78
N LEU A 15 0.36 -8.53 5.27
CA LEU A 15 -1.00 -8.34 4.76
C LEU A 15 -1.06 -8.28 3.23
N GLY A 16 0.08 -8.20 2.56
CA GLY A 16 0.16 -8.07 1.12
C GLY A 16 1.44 -7.36 0.68
N TRP A 17 1.34 -6.59 -0.40
CA TRP A 17 2.48 -5.97 -1.07
C TRP A 17 2.11 -4.60 -1.65
N TYR A 18 3.12 -3.79 -1.90
CA TYR A 18 2.95 -2.48 -2.50
C TYR A 18 3.88 -2.29 -3.69
N ALA A 19 3.47 -1.46 -4.64
CA ALA A 19 4.28 -1.05 -5.78
C ALA A 19 4.11 0.43 -6.08
N THR A 20 5.13 1.02 -6.69
CA THR A 20 5.04 2.38 -7.21
C THR A 20 4.29 2.38 -8.54
N GLY A 21 3.34 3.29 -8.71
CA GLY A 21 2.56 3.43 -9.93
C GLY A 21 1.17 3.97 -9.68
N HIS A 22 0.51 4.41 -10.75
CA HIS A 22 -0.83 5.00 -10.64
C HIS A 22 -1.95 3.96 -10.58
N ASP A 23 -1.79 2.81 -11.26
CA ASP A 23 -2.80 1.78 -11.42
C ASP A 23 -2.20 0.37 -11.46
N ILE A 24 -3.09 -0.63 -11.46
CA ILE A 24 -2.75 -2.04 -11.58
C ILE A 24 -2.18 -2.32 -12.97
N THR A 25 -1.10 -3.10 -13.00
CA THR A 25 -0.46 -3.58 -14.23
C THR A 25 -0.80 -5.04 -14.50
N GLU A 26 -0.58 -5.51 -15.73
CA GLU A 26 -0.78 -6.92 -16.11
C GLU A 26 0.00 -7.89 -15.19
N HIS A 27 1.23 -7.52 -14.83
CA HIS A 27 2.09 -8.31 -13.93
C HIS A 27 1.55 -8.42 -12.50
N SER A 28 0.61 -7.56 -12.10
CA SER A 28 0.06 -7.56 -10.75
C SER A 28 -0.64 -8.88 -10.43
N VAL A 29 -1.26 -9.56 -11.41
CA VAL A 29 -1.93 -10.85 -11.20
C VAL A 29 -0.93 -11.92 -10.75
N LEU A 30 0.21 -12.02 -11.44
CA LEU A 30 1.25 -13.02 -11.15
C LEU A 30 1.92 -12.76 -9.79
N ILE A 31 2.22 -11.50 -9.50
CA ILE A 31 2.80 -11.11 -8.20
C ILE A 31 1.80 -11.38 -7.07
N HIS A 32 0.52 -11.13 -7.31
CA HIS A 32 -0.52 -11.37 -6.33
C HIS A 32 -0.73 -12.85 -6.02
N GLU A 33 -0.64 -13.72 -7.04
CA GLU A 33 -0.67 -15.17 -6.85
C GLU A 33 0.53 -15.64 -6.00
N TYR A 34 1.71 -15.07 -6.21
CA TYR A 34 2.89 -15.36 -5.39
C TYR A 34 2.64 -15.01 -3.92
N TYR A 35 2.17 -13.80 -3.63
CA TYR A 35 1.90 -13.36 -2.25
C TYR A 35 0.67 -14.01 -1.60
N SER A 36 -0.23 -14.60 -2.38
CA SER A 36 -1.36 -15.38 -1.85
C SER A 36 -0.91 -16.64 -1.09
N ARG A 37 0.36 -17.05 -1.25
CA ARG A 37 0.99 -18.13 -0.49
C ARG A 37 1.46 -17.67 0.90
N GLU A 38 1.76 -16.38 1.05
CA GLU A 38 2.34 -15.79 2.26
C GLU A 38 1.28 -15.16 3.16
N ALA A 39 0.19 -14.63 2.58
CA ALA A 39 -0.90 -14.01 3.31
C ALA A 39 -2.27 -14.41 2.72
N PRO A 40 -3.26 -14.73 3.58
CA PRO A 40 -4.63 -14.96 3.11
C PRO A 40 -5.22 -13.63 2.63
N ASN A 41 -5.81 -13.64 1.43
CA ASN A 41 -6.40 -12.45 0.78
C ASN A 41 -5.45 -11.23 0.77
N PRO A 42 -4.31 -11.30 0.07
CA PRO A 42 -3.33 -10.24 0.11
C PRO A 42 -3.91 -8.93 -0.41
N ILE A 43 -3.47 -7.81 0.15
CA ILE A 43 -3.81 -6.46 -0.27
C ILE A 43 -2.70 -5.93 -1.18
N HIS A 44 -3.05 -5.49 -2.38
CA HIS A 44 -2.13 -4.79 -3.28
C HIS A 44 -2.33 -3.28 -3.14
N LEU A 45 -1.28 -2.57 -2.73
CA LEU A 45 -1.26 -1.11 -2.65
C LEU A 45 -0.46 -0.51 -3.81
N THR A 46 -1.07 0.40 -4.57
CA THR A 46 -0.32 1.23 -5.53
C THR A 46 -0.09 2.61 -4.93
N VAL A 47 1.16 3.05 -4.94
CA VAL A 47 1.59 4.35 -4.43
C VAL A 47 2.15 5.15 -5.58
N ASP A 48 1.57 6.31 -5.88
CA ASP A 48 2.02 7.20 -6.93
C ASP A 48 2.84 8.36 -6.34
N PRO A 49 4.18 8.33 -6.48
CA PRO A 49 5.06 9.38 -5.97
C PRO A 49 5.22 10.54 -6.96
N SER A 50 4.52 10.56 -8.10
CA SER A 50 4.67 11.62 -9.10
C SER A 50 4.13 12.98 -8.66
N LEU A 51 3.35 13.04 -7.57
CA LEU A 51 2.76 14.26 -6.99
C LEU A 51 2.05 15.16 -8.03
N GLN A 52 1.48 14.60 -9.10
CA GLN A 52 0.88 15.38 -10.19
C GLN A 52 -0.25 16.32 -9.73
N ASN A 53 -0.83 16.09 -8.54
CA ASN A 53 -1.87 16.92 -7.94
C ASN A 53 -1.47 17.49 -6.56
N GLY A 54 -0.17 17.57 -6.26
CA GLY A 54 0.34 17.99 -4.94
C GLY A 54 -0.01 17.05 -3.80
N ARG A 55 -0.52 15.85 -4.12
CA ARG A 55 -0.83 14.77 -3.18
C ARG A 55 -0.25 13.47 -3.70
N MET A 56 0.34 12.69 -2.81
CA MET A 56 0.67 11.31 -3.09
C MET A 56 -0.63 10.51 -3.19
N SER A 57 -0.87 9.84 -4.31
CA SER A 57 -2.08 9.02 -4.49
C SER A 57 -1.79 7.61 -4.04
N ILE A 58 -2.62 7.08 -3.14
CA ILE A 58 -2.58 5.67 -2.74
C ILE A 58 -3.91 5.04 -3.17
N LYS A 59 -3.84 3.89 -3.84
CA LYS A 59 -5.00 3.05 -4.12
C LYS A 59 -4.74 1.66 -3.54
N ALA A 60 -5.80 1.02 -3.06
CA ALA A 60 -5.73 -0.31 -2.49
C ALA A 60 -6.66 -1.25 -3.24
N TYR A 61 -6.24 -2.50 -3.39
CA TYR A 61 -6.99 -3.50 -4.13
C TYR A 61 -6.93 -4.86 -3.42
N VAL A 62 -8.03 -5.59 -3.50
CA VAL A 62 -8.11 -6.99 -3.11
C VAL A 62 -8.50 -7.85 -4.30
N SER A 63 -7.94 -9.05 -4.42
CA SER A 63 -8.37 -10.01 -5.44
C SER A 63 -9.74 -10.57 -5.10
N THR A 64 -10.63 -10.57 -6.08
CA THR A 64 -11.92 -11.26 -6.03
C THR A 64 -12.00 -12.19 -7.22
N SER A 65 -12.40 -13.44 -6.97
CA SER A 65 -12.64 -14.38 -8.05
C SER A 65 -13.89 -13.96 -8.82
N MET A 66 -13.77 -13.80 -10.13
CA MET A 66 -14.85 -13.39 -10.99
C MET A 66 -14.91 -14.35 -12.18
N GLY A 67 -16.06 -14.96 -12.41
CA GLY A 67 -16.23 -15.92 -13.48
C GLY A 67 -17.65 -16.42 -13.58
N VAL A 68 -17.94 -17.15 -14.66
CA VAL A 68 -19.23 -17.82 -14.84
C VAL A 68 -19.17 -19.18 -14.16
N PRO A 69 -20.19 -19.58 -13.37
CA PRO A 69 -20.26 -20.92 -12.81
C PRO A 69 -20.07 -21.98 -13.91
N GLY A 70 -19.12 -22.90 -13.73
CA GLY A 70 -18.81 -23.97 -14.69
C GLY A 70 -17.89 -23.59 -15.85
N ARG A 71 -17.29 -22.39 -15.86
CA ARG A 71 -16.27 -21.97 -16.84
C ARG A 71 -15.01 -21.44 -16.12
N THR A 72 -14.03 -20.98 -16.89
CA THR A 72 -12.79 -20.37 -16.39
C THR A 72 -13.10 -19.23 -15.40
N MET A 73 -12.57 -19.35 -14.19
CA MET A 73 -12.59 -18.29 -13.21
C MET A 73 -11.41 -17.35 -13.46
N GLY A 74 -11.69 -16.05 -13.60
CA GLY A 74 -10.70 -14.99 -13.63
C GLY A 74 -10.48 -14.41 -12.24
N VAL A 75 -9.40 -13.63 -12.12
CA VAL A 75 -9.13 -12.81 -10.93
C VAL A 75 -9.36 -11.36 -11.32
N MET A 76 -10.22 -10.67 -10.57
CA MET A 76 -10.42 -9.24 -10.68
C MET A 76 -9.89 -8.55 -9.43
N PHE A 77 -9.33 -7.35 -9.59
CA PHE A 77 -8.95 -6.51 -8.47
C PHE A 77 -10.08 -5.54 -8.14
N THR A 78 -10.62 -5.66 -6.93
CA THR A 78 -11.67 -4.77 -6.42
C THR A 78 -11.01 -3.62 -5.67
N PRO A 79 -11.25 -2.35 -6.07
CA PRO A 79 -10.68 -1.20 -5.38
C PRO A 79 -11.31 -1.02 -3.99
N LEU A 80 -10.47 -0.66 -3.03
CA LEU A 80 -10.87 -0.37 -1.66
C LEU A 80 -10.71 1.14 -1.37
N THR A 81 -11.58 1.66 -0.51
CA THR A 81 -11.44 3.03 -0.01
C THR A 81 -10.30 3.10 0.99
N VAL A 82 -9.34 3.98 0.75
CA VAL A 82 -8.19 4.19 1.65
C VAL A 82 -8.36 5.47 2.46
N LYS A 83 -7.85 5.43 3.69
CA LYS A 83 -7.75 6.60 4.57
C LYS A 83 -6.38 6.60 5.23
N TYR A 84 -5.78 7.77 5.37
CA TYR A 84 -4.60 7.95 6.21
C TYR A 84 -5.03 7.95 7.67
N ALA A 85 -4.43 7.06 8.44
CA ALA A 85 -4.55 6.99 9.88
C ALA A 85 -3.13 6.97 10.46
N TYR A 86 -2.98 7.55 11.64
CA TYR A 86 -1.71 7.65 12.34
C TYR A 86 -1.91 7.17 13.77
N TYR A 87 -0.90 6.53 14.34
CA TYR A 87 -0.81 6.41 15.79
C TYR A 87 -0.45 7.77 16.41
N ASP A 88 -0.77 7.95 17.69
CA ASP A 88 -0.51 9.22 18.39
C ASP A 88 0.97 9.62 18.34
N THR A 89 1.87 8.64 18.43
CA THR A 89 3.32 8.86 18.33
C THR A 89 3.77 9.28 16.94
N GLU A 90 3.24 8.66 15.88
CA GLU A 90 3.52 9.03 14.49
C GLU A 90 3.02 10.42 14.17
N ARG A 91 1.82 10.77 14.66
CA ARG A 91 1.21 12.10 14.46
C ARG A 91 2.11 13.21 14.98
N ILE A 92 2.65 13.06 16.19
CA ILE A 92 3.59 14.05 16.77
C ILE A 92 4.82 14.22 15.87
N GLY A 93 5.37 13.12 15.35
CA GLY A 93 6.51 13.14 14.44
C GLY A 93 6.18 13.83 13.11
N VAL A 94 5.05 13.50 12.49
CA VAL A 94 4.59 14.11 11.24
C VAL A 94 4.34 15.61 11.42
N ASP A 95 3.69 16.02 12.51
CA ASP A 95 3.44 17.43 12.81
C ASP A 95 4.74 18.21 13.00
N LEU A 96 5.77 17.60 13.61
CA LEU A 96 7.09 18.21 13.75
C LEU A 96 7.79 18.38 12.39
N ILE A 97 7.76 17.35 11.54
CA ILE A 97 8.37 17.41 10.19
C ILE A 97 7.66 18.47 9.34
N MET A 98 6.32 18.56 9.44
CA MET A 98 5.53 19.54 8.70
C MET A 98 5.87 20.97 9.10
N LYS A 99 6.10 21.24 10.39
CA LYS A 99 6.58 22.56 10.88
C LYS A 99 7.91 22.96 10.26
N THR A 100 8.84 22.01 10.09
CA THR A 100 10.13 22.26 9.42
C THR A 100 9.94 22.66 7.96
N CYS A 101 9.06 21.98 7.22
CA CYS A 101 8.74 22.34 5.84
C CYS A 101 8.13 23.74 5.68
N LEU A 102 7.39 24.20 6.69
CA LEU A 102 6.73 25.51 6.72
C LEU A 102 7.62 26.62 7.30
N SER A 103 8.82 26.29 7.78
CA SER A 103 9.72 27.27 8.39
C SER A 103 10.36 28.19 7.32
N PRO A 104 10.37 29.51 7.53
CA PRO A 104 10.88 30.48 6.54
C PRO A 104 12.41 30.48 6.38
N ASN A 105 13.15 29.83 7.29
CA ASN A 105 14.62 29.73 7.23
C ASN A 105 15.12 28.52 6.43
N ARG A 106 14.28 27.91 5.59
CA ARG A 106 14.71 26.81 4.72
C ARG A 106 15.64 27.35 3.63
N VAL A 107 16.93 27.33 3.89
CA VAL A 107 17.96 27.47 2.84
C VAL A 107 17.81 26.27 1.93
N ILE A 108 17.33 26.50 0.71
CA ILE A 108 17.29 25.49 -0.34
C ILE A 108 18.75 25.35 -0.80
N GLY A 109 19.43 24.31 -0.31
CA GLY A 109 20.72 23.87 -0.84
C GLY A 109 20.53 23.11 -2.15
#